data_AF-A0A2G6ULK3-F1
#
_entry.id   AF-A0A2G6ULK3-F1
#
_cell.length_a   1.000
_cell.length_b   1.000
_cell.length_c   1.000
_cell.angle_alpha   90.00
_cell.angle_beta   90.00
_cell.angle_gamma   90.00
#
_symmetry.space_group_name_H-M   'P 1'
#
loop_
_entity.id
_entity.type
_entity.pdbx_description
1 polymer ?
#
loop_
_entity_poly.entity_id
_entity_poly.type
_entity_poly.pdbx_seq_one_letter_code
_entity_poly.pdbx_strand_id
1 'polypeptide(L)'
;MKTEILNKILEENVLSQESKEKLSALQENISSREFSDLLDAQGNQYVEFVQEGGGVWGSALVGYLYGLEIFGVRFLKVAGTSAGAINTMLIAACKTKEEAKSEVIKDILFSWNFSDFMDGKTYVKTTIHAILNNNDFLKINAIIAAVIMAILVIIPFVVQPETTLNAKLFFLIPLIPLIIVFFCVKKFYNDFRKQNSGFNPGNAFLNTMQSVLDGFGINTVAQLNEKFIQKEHGLHLNYRYGNGQEYYTIALKSIEQIKAKNLEHIDQTRYRIFYESAVNNDYYKDNPFYQLRSEYIVITTDINAKIKVELPTMANLYWSEEELKHVSPAEFVRASMSVPFFFEPFQKRINKDDASVKYAWKFWMNTKPEDIYPAGLFIDGGSISNFPIDIFHASDVFYPRMPLFGVQLTSDSDLLSEKGKTSEEILKTPFSYAGNIISTLKGFNDKSFLTKHSFYRLYSIQTVNCGTSSWLNFFMKREEKEDLFNRGFQAALDFLNQFDWEKYKYERMMLSMKEKKILKEEDTPTVG
;
A
#
# COMPACT_ATOMS: atom_id res chain seq x y z
N MET A 1 -20.74 -13.62 -12.51
CA MET A 1 -20.91 -12.52 -13.50
C MET A 1 -22.13 -12.81 -14.38
N LYS A 2 -22.97 -11.81 -14.67
CA LYS A 2 -24.10 -11.94 -15.61
C LYS A 2 -23.59 -11.90 -17.06
N THR A 3 -24.20 -12.67 -17.97
CA THR A 3 -23.80 -12.75 -19.39
C THR A 3 -23.84 -11.38 -20.10
N GLU A 4 -24.77 -10.51 -19.73
CA GLU A 4 -24.86 -9.14 -20.24
C GLU A 4 -23.59 -8.30 -19.94
N ILE A 5 -23.04 -8.47 -18.73
CA ILE A 5 -21.80 -7.80 -18.31
C ILE A 5 -20.63 -8.33 -19.12
N LEU A 6 -20.57 -9.65 -19.35
CA LEU A 6 -19.54 -10.26 -20.18
C LEU A 6 -19.55 -9.68 -21.60
N ASN A 7 -20.72 -9.68 -22.26
CA ASN A 7 -20.83 -9.18 -23.63
C ASN A 7 -20.42 -7.71 -23.74
N LYS A 8 -20.87 -6.87 -22.78
CA LYS A 8 -20.47 -5.47 -22.70
C LYS A 8 -18.94 -5.31 -22.63
N ILE A 9 -18.28 -6.07 -21.76
CA ILE A 9 -16.82 -6.00 -21.58
C ILE A 9 -16.06 -6.49 -22.83
N LEU A 10 -16.58 -7.51 -23.51
CA LEU A 10 -15.97 -8.05 -24.73
C LEU A 10 -16.08 -7.07 -25.91
N GLU A 11 -17.15 -6.28 -25.97
CA GLU A 11 -17.34 -5.24 -26.99
C GLU A 11 -16.50 -3.98 -26.71
N GLU A 12 -16.26 -3.65 -25.44
CA GLU A 12 -15.52 -2.46 -25.04
C GLU A 12 -14.01 -2.57 -25.27
N ASN A 13 -13.36 -1.46 -25.63
CA ASN A 13 -11.89 -1.39 -25.81
C ASN A 13 -11.15 -1.11 -24.48
N VAL A 14 -11.65 -1.63 -23.37
CA VAL A 14 -11.06 -1.42 -22.03
C VAL A 14 -9.95 -2.44 -21.73
N LEU A 15 -10.07 -3.65 -22.29
CA LEU A 15 -9.16 -4.77 -22.04
C LEU A 15 -8.40 -5.15 -23.31
N SER A 16 -7.17 -5.65 -23.13
CA SER A 16 -6.40 -6.29 -24.19
C SER A 16 -7.11 -7.55 -24.69
N GLN A 17 -6.78 -7.98 -25.91
CA GLN A 17 -7.35 -9.19 -26.49
C GLN A 17 -7.08 -10.43 -25.62
N GLU A 18 -5.86 -10.56 -25.09
CA GLU A 18 -5.47 -11.63 -24.16
C GLU A 18 -6.34 -11.64 -22.89
N SER A 19 -6.56 -10.46 -22.28
CA SER A 19 -7.43 -10.31 -21.11
C SER A 19 -8.88 -10.73 -21.41
N LYS A 20 -9.41 -10.39 -22.60
CA LYS A 20 -10.76 -10.78 -23.04
C LYS A 20 -10.88 -12.28 -23.27
N GLU A 21 -9.88 -12.91 -23.88
CA GLU A 21 -9.83 -14.36 -24.08
C GLU A 21 -9.77 -15.10 -22.75
N LYS A 22 -8.93 -14.64 -21.82
CA LYS A 22 -8.82 -15.20 -20.47
C LYS A 22 -10.12 -15.04 -19.68
N LEU A 23 -10.75 -13.87 -19.74
CA LEU A 23 -12.06 -13.65 -19.13
C LEU A 23 -13.09 -14.64 -19.67
N SER A 24 -13.16 -14.81 -21.00
CA SER A 24 -14.12 -15.71 -21.64
C SER A 24 -13.88 -17.17 -21.24
N ALA A 25 -12.62 -17.58 -21.09
CA ALA A 25 -12.25 -18.94 -20.69
C ALA A 25 -12.59 -19.24 -19.21
N LEU A 26 -12.48 -18.25 -18.32
CA LEU A 26 -12.64 -18.44 -16.87
C LEU A 26 -14.01 -18.01 -16.33
N GLN A 27 -14.83 -17.31 -17.12
CA GLN A 27 -16.06 -16.68 -16.65
C GLN A 27 -17.04 -17.66 -16.00
N GLU A 28 -17.25 -18.84 -16.58
CA GLU A 28 -18.20 -19.82 -16.06
C GLU A 28 -17.73 -20.38 -14.70
N ASN A 29 -16.46 -20.79 -14.60
CA ASN A 29 -15.88 -21.33 -13.37
C ASN A 29 -15.83 -20.27 -12.25
N ILE A 30 -15.45 -19.02 -12.56
CA ILE A 30 -15.43 -17.97 -11.54
C ILE A 30 -16.85 -17.59 -11.11
N SER A 31 -17.82 -17.56 -12.04
CA SER A 31 -19.20 -17.15 -11.73
C SER A 31 -19.96 -18.13 -10.84
N SER A 32 -19.56 -19.39 -10.78
CA SER A 32 -20.17 -20.41 -9.91
C SER A 32 -19.57 -20.45 -8.51
N ARG A 33 -18.49 -19.68 -8.25
CA ARG A 33 -17.79 -19.66 -6.96
C ARG A 33 -18.42 -18.71 -5.95
N GLU A 34 -18.27 -19.09 -4.69
CA GLU A 34 -18.53 -18.24 -3.54
C GLU A 34 -17.22 -17.68 -3.02
N PHE A 35 -17.23 -16.41 -2.64
CA PHE A 35 -16.09 -15.67 -2.13
C PHE A 35 -16.32 -15.22 -0.69
N SER A 36 -17.57 -15.01 -0.26
CA SER A 36 -17.90 -14.49 1.07
C SER A 36 -19.28 -14.95 1.53
N ASP A 37 -19.47 -15.00 2.85
CA ASP A 37 -20.78 -15.21 3.46
C ASP A 37 -21.58 -13.90 3.59
N LEU A 38 -20.96 -12.73 3.40
CA LEU A 38 -21.62 -11.44 3.49
C LEU A 38 -22.06 -10.92 2.12
N LEU A 39 -23.36 -10.68 1.99
CA LEU A 39 -24.04 -10.28 0.75
C LEU A 39 -24.84 -8.98 0.92
N ASP A 40 -24.88 -8.13 -0.11
CA ASP A 40 -25.88 -7.06 -0.19
C ASP A 40 -27.17 -7.52 -0.89
N ALA A 41 -28.15 -6.61 -1.01
CA ALA A 41 -29.42 -6.87 -1.65
C ALA A 41 -29.30 -7.24 -3.15
N GLN A 42 -28.18 -6.91 -3.80
CA GLN A 42 -27.90 -7.24 -5.19
C GLN A 42 -27.13 -8.56 -5.33
N GLY A 43 -26.77 -9.20 -4.21
CA GLY A 43 -25.99 -10.43 -4.17
C GLY A 43 -24.48 -10.21 -4.36
N ASN A 44 -23.98 -8.98 -4.23
CA ASN A 44 -22.54 -8.74 -4.24
C ASN A 44 -21.90 -9.28 -2.96
N GLN A 45 -20.70 -9.82 -3.07
CA GLN A 45 -19.98 -10.52 -2.02
C GLN A 45 -18.91 -9.61 -1.41
N TYR A 46 -18.93 -9.43 -0.08
CA TYR A 46 -18.08 -8.44 0.58
C TYR A 46 -16.79 -9.05 1.11
N VAL A 47 -15.66 -8.37 0.90
CA VAL A 47 -14.32 -8.79 1.33
C VAL A 47 -13.59 -7.63 2.02
N GLU A 48 -12.53 -7.96 2.75
CA GLU A 48 -11.50 -7.01 3.15
C GLU A 48 -10.45 -6.95 2.04
N PHE A 49 -9.90 -5.77 1.74
CA PHE A 49 -8.97 -5.59 0.62
C PHE A 49 -7.76 -4.76 1.00
N VAL A 50 -6.57 -5.30 0.77
CA VAL A 50 -5.28 -4.68 1.11
C VAL A 50 -4.42 -4.56 -0.14
N GLN A 51 -3.81 -3.39 -0.29
CA GLN A 51 -3.08 -3.02 -1.50
C GLN A 51 -1.67 -2.55 -1.15
N GLU A 52 -0.69 -3.19 -1.79
CA GLU A 52 0.72 -2.82 -1.63
C GLU A 52 1.05 -1.45 -2.26
N GLY A 53 2.03 -0.75 -1.69
CA GLY A 53 2.65 0.40 -2.32
C GLY A 53 3.56 0.03 -3.50
N GLY A 54 3.41 0.73 -4.63
CA GLY A 54 4.20 0.49 -5.84
C GLY A 54 4.40 1.73 -6.71
N GLY A 55 4.37 2.94 -6.12
CA GLY A 55 4.55 4.20 -6.83
C GLY A 55 3.64 4.35 -8.06
N VAL A 56 4.23 4.42 -9.26
CA VAL A 56 3.46 4.61 -10.50
C VAL A 56 2.69 3.36 -10.97
N TRP A 57 2.89 2.20 -10.34
CA TRP A 57 2.18 0.96 -10.69
C TRP A 57 0.72 0.89 -10.20
N GLY A 58 0.16 1.99 -9.70
CA GLY A 58 -1.24 2.05 -9.24
C GLY A 58 -2.26 1.56 -10.28
N SER A 59 -1.98 1.68 -11.58
CA SER A 59 -2.84 1.14 -12.65
C SER A 59 -3.04 -0.38 -12.55
N ALA A 60 -2.03 -1.14 -12.11
CA ALA A 60 -2.15 -2.58 -11.90
C ALA A 60 -3.10 -2.91 -10.74
N LEU A 61 -3.06 -2.13 -9.65
CA LEU A 61 -3.99 -2.28 -8.54
C LEU A 61 -5.44 -2.03 -8.98
N VAL A 62 -5.66 -1.04 -9.85
CA VAL A 62 -6.99 -0.74 -10.40
C VAL A 62 -7.46 -1.81 -11.39
N GLY A 63 -6.55 -2.41 -12.14
CA GLY A 63 -6.84 -3.59 -12.97
C GLY A 63 -7.30 -4.77 -12.13
N TYR A 64 -6.61 -5.04 -11.02
CA TYR A 64 -6.98 -6.10 -10.07
C TYR A 64 -8.35 -5.82 -9.45
N LEU A 65 -8.57 -4.59 -8.98
CA LEU A 65 -9.86 -4.09 -8.49
C LEU A 65 -10.99 -4.30 -9.51
N TYR A 66 -10.76 -3.94 -10.78
CA TYR A 66 -11.72 -4.15 -11.87
C TYR A 66 -12.09 -5.63 -12.00
N GLY A 67 -11.09 -6.52 -12.02
CA GLY A 67 -11.29 -7.97 -12.09
C GLY A 67 -12.13 -8.51 -10.92
N LEU A 68 -11.96 -7.98 -9.71
CA LEU A 68 -12.82 -8.33 -8.57
C LEU A 68 -14.26 -7.85 -8.76
N GLU A 69 -14.44 -6.58 -9.12
CA GLU A 69 -15.76 -5.94 -9.15
C GLU A 69 -16.70 -6.52 -10.23
N ILE A 70 -16.16 -6.95 -11.37
CA ILE A 70 -16.96 -7.55 -12.46
C ILE A 70 -17.56 -8.92 -12.10
N PHE A 71 -17.00 -9.60 -11.09
CA PHE A 71 -17.53 -10.84 -10.53
C PHE A 71 -18.40 -10.60 -9.29
N GLY A 72 -18.75 -9.35 -8.99
CA GLY A 72 -19.63 -9.00 -7.88
C GLY A 72 -18.94 -8.95 -6.52
N VAL A 73 -17.60 -8.86 -6.48
CA VAL A 73 -16.87 -8.63 -5.23
C VAL A 73 -16.95 -7.13 -4.88
N ARG A 74 -17.22 -6.82 -3.60
CA ARG A 74 -17.25 -5.47 -3.03
C ARG A 74 -16.43 -5.42 -1.75
N PHE A 75 -16.12 -4.20 -1.30
CA PHE A 75 -15.11 -4.00 -0.29
C PHE A 75 -15.73 -3.42 0.97
N LEU A 76 -15.72 -4.20 2.04
CA LEU A 76 -16.18 -3.74 3.34
C LEU A 76 -15.08 -2.93 4.02
N LYS A 77 -13.86 -3.46 4.02
CA LYS A 77 -12.69 -2.75 4.51
C LYS A 77 -11.63 -2.65 3.42
N VAL A 78 -11.00 -1.50 3.33
CA VAL A 78 -9.96 -1.22 2.33
C VAL A 78 -8.76 -0.60 3.00
N ALA A 79 -7.57 -1.06 2.61
CA ALA A 79 -6.34 -0.47 3.11
C ALA A 79 -5.25 -0.43 2.05
N GLY A 80 -4.38 0.57 2.16
CA GLY A 80 -3.27 0.68 1.25
C GLY A 80 -2.18 1.63 1.70
N THR A 81 -1.02 1.42 1.11
CA THR A 81 0.17 2.24 1.28
C THR A 81 0.55 2.88 -0.06
N SER A 82 1.00 4.14 -0.07
CA SER A 82 1.51 4.80 -1.28
C SER A 82 0.50 4.74 -2.45
N ALA A 83 0.85 4.13 -3.59
CA ALA A 83 -0.08 3.87 -4.69
C ALA A 83 -1.38 3.18 -4.26
N GLY A 84 -1.30 2.21 -3.34
CA GLY A 84 -2.45 1.56 -2.74
C GLY A 84 -3.29 2.51 -1.89
N ALA A 85 -2.70 3.51 -1.25
CA ALA A 85 -3.44 4.54 -0.50
C ALA A 85 -4.28 5.44 -1.42
N ILE A 86 -3.77 5.74 -2.62
CA ILE A 86 -4.55 6.46 -3.65
C ILE A 86 -5.80 5.66 -3.99
N ASN A 87 -5.64 4.37 -4.32
CA ASN A 87 -6.78 3.54 -4.70
C ASN A 87 -7.75 3.35 -3.52
N THR A 88 -7.24 3.07 -2.31
CA THR A 88 -8.05 2.99 -1.07
C THR A 88 -8.90 4.24 -0.86
N MET A 89 -8.31 5.43 -1.01
CA MET A 89 -9.03 6.69 -0.84
C MET A 89 -10.10 6.87 -1.92
N LEU A 90 -9.80 6.56 -3.18
CA LEU A 90 -10.76 6.67 -4.27
C LEU A 90 -11.90 5.64 -4.12
N ILE A 91 -11.61 4.41 -3.67
CA ILE A 91 -12.62 3.39 -3.35
C ILE A 91 -13.56 3.91 -2.26
N ALA A 92 -13.03 4.55 -1.22
CA ALA A 92 -13.83 5.09 -0.14
C ALA A 92 -14.69 6.30 -0.56
N ALA A 93 -14.17 7.14 -1.47
CA ALA A 93 -14.77 8.43 -1.79
C ALA A 93 -15.73 8.43 -2.98
N CYS A 94 -15.48 7.67 -4.06
CA CYS A 94 -16.11 7.97 -5.35
C CYS A 94 -17.59 7.57 -5.47
N LYS A 95 -18.00 6.44 -4.89
CA LYS A 95 -19.36 5.88 -5.00
C LYS A 95 -19.78 5.22 -3.68
N THR A 96 -20.99 4.68 -3.63
CA THR A 96 -21.44 3.84 -2.49
C THR A 96 -20.71 2.50 -2.46
N LYS A 97 -20.76 1.78 -1.34
CA LYS A 97 -20.02 0.51 -1.17
C LYS A 97 -20.52 -0.60 -2.09
N GLU A 98 -21.80 -0.57 -2.46
CA GLU A 98 -22.51 -1.51 -3.34
C GLU A 98 -22.12 -1.33 -4.83
N GLU A 99 -21.76 -0.12 -5.22
CA GLU A 99 -21.47 0.21 -6.62
C GLU A 99 -20.03 -0.14 -7.02
N ALA A 100 -19.85 -0.57 -8.27
CA ALA A 100 -18.53 -0.74 -8.88
C ALA A 100 -17.87 0.61 -9.16
N LYS A 101 -16.59 0.71 -8.84
CA LYS A 101 -15.79 1.94 -8.73
C LYS A 101 -14.62 1.95 -9.71
N SER A 102 -14.14 0.77 -10.10
CA SER A 102 -12.91 0.55 -10.85
C SER A 102 -12.84 1.35 -12.15
N GLU A 103 -13.96 1.51 -12.87
CA GLU A 103 -13.98 2.27 -14.13
C GLU A 103 -13.73 3.76 -13.88
N VAL A 104 -14.40 4.35 -12.89
CA VAL A 104 -14.20 5.77 -12.51
C VAL A 104 -12.77 5.99 -12.03
N ILE A 105 -12.26 5.08 -11.22
CA ILE A 105 -10.89 5.15 -10.70
C ILE A 105 -9.87 5.01 -11.83
N LYS A 106 -10.10 4.07 -12.78
CA LYS A 106 -9.27 3.90 -13.98
C LYS A 106 -9.20 5.20 -14.77
N ASP A 107 -10.35 5.81 -15.06
CA ASP A 107 -10.42 7.02 -15.86
C ASP A 107 -9.67 8.19 -15.19
N ILE A 108 -9.79 8.32 -13.86
CA ILE A 108 -9.01 9.29 -13.08
C ILE A 108 -7.52 9.03 -13.21
N LEU A 109 -7.03 7.82 -12.91
CA LEU A 109 -5.60 7.51 -12.97
C LEU A 109 -5.04 7.64 -14.39
N PHE A 110 -5.83 7.33 -15.41
CA PHE A 110 -5.40 7.41 -16.80
C PHE A 110 -5.37 8.85 -17.30
N SER A 111 -6.22 9.73 -16.76
CA SER A 111 -6.20 11.16 -17.05
C SER A 111 -4.97 11.88 -16.48
N TRP A 112 -4.39 11.38 -15.39
CA TRP A 112 -3.25 12.01 -14.74
C TRP A 112 -1.96 11.84 -15.52
N ASN A 113 -1.22 12.92 -15.77
CA ASN A 113 0.16 12.81 -16.21
C ASN A 113 1.07 12.80 -14.97
N PHE A 114 1.66 11.64 -14.64
CA PHE A 114 2.46 11.48 -13.43
C PHE A 114 3.67 12.42 -13.37
N SER A 115 4.17 12.87 -14.52
CA SER A 115 5.28 13.83 -14.58
C SER A 115 4.90 15.23 -14.10
N ASP A 116 3.59 15.54 -14.00
CA ASP A 116 3.10 16.81 -13.46
C ASP A 116 3.16 16.84 -11.93
N PHE A 117 3.22 15.67 -11.28
CA PHE A 117 3.46 15.57 -9.84
C PHE A 117 4.90 15.88 -9.43
N MET A 118 5.81 15.97 -10.40
CA MET A 118 7.18 16.44 -10.20
C MET A 118 7.22 17.98 -10.17
N ASP A 119 6.69 18.56 -9.10
CA ASP A 119 6.53 20.02 -8.90
C ASP A 119 7.75 20.71 -8.27
N GLY A 120 8.90 20.01 -8.26
CA GLY A 120 10.20 20.58 -7.92
C GLY A 120 10.72 21.59 -8.94
N LYS A 121 11.90 22.17 -8.66
CA LYS A 121 12.56 23.11 -9.58
C LYS A 121 12.86 22.42 -10.92
N THR A 122 12.75 23.14 -12.04
CA THR A 122 12.87 22.56 -13.41
C THR A 122 14.16 21.75 -13.61
N TYR A 123 15.31 22.22 -13.10
CA TYR A 123 16.57 21.48 -13.23
C TYR A 123 16.54 20.13 -12.51
N VAL A 124 15.82 20.03 -11.39
CA VAL A 124 15.66 18.79 -10.63
C VAL A 124 14.88 17.77 -11.45
N LYS A 125 13.80 18.21 -12.12
CA LYS A 125 13.01 17.36 -13.04
C LYS A 125 13.88 16.82 -14.17
N THR A 126 14.70 17.66 -14.80
CA THR A 126 15.62 17.23 -15.88
C THR A 126 16.69 16.25 -15.38
N THR A 127 17.28 16.51 -14.21
CA THR A 127 18.28 15.61 -13.61
C THR A 127 17.68 14.27 -13.22
N ILE A 128 16.50 14.26 -12.58
CA ILE A 128 15.81 13.02 -12.21
C ILE A 128 15.43 12.23 -13.46
N HIS A 129 14.91 12.89 -14.50
CA HIS A 129 14.60 12.24 -15.78
C HIS A 129 15.84 11.55 -16.38
N ALA A 130 16.99 12.22 -16.38
CA ALA A 130 18.23 11.67 -16.90
C ALA A 130 18.78 10.51 -16.04
N ILE A 131 18.60 10.57 -14.72
CA ILE A 131 18.99 9.49 -13.79
C ILE A 131 18.10 8.26 -13.97
N LEU A 132 16.78 8.45 -14.03
CA LEU A 132 15.81 7.35 -14.13
C LEU A 132 15.88 6.64 -15.48
N ASN A 133 16.20 7.36 -16.57
CA ASN A 133 16.29 6.78 -17.91
C ASN A 133 17.67 6.19 -18.24
N ASN A 134 18.70 6.46 -17.43
CA ASN A 134 20.05 5.97 -17.69
C ASN A 134 20.73 5.50 -16.39
N ASN A 135 20.77 4.19 -16.20
CA ASN A 135 21.40 3.54 -15.04
C ASN A 135 22.89 3.90 -14.87
N ASP A 136 23.59 4.23 -15.95
CA ASP A 136 24.99 4.64 -15.95
C ASP A 136 25.17 6.16 -15.85
N PHE A 137 24.10 6.96 -15.71
CA PHE A 137 24.18 8.42 -15.69
C PHE A 137 25.20 8.94 -14.68
N LEU A 138 25.17 8.45 -13.44
CA LEU A 138 26.10 8.87 -12.39
C LEU A 138 27.54 8.46 -12.73
N LYS A 139 27.74 7.26 -13.28
CA LYS A 139 29.05 6.74 -13.66
C LYS A 139 29.65 7.52 -14.83
N ILE A 140 28.86 7.78 -15.87
CA ILE A 140 29.25 8.55 -17.05
C ILE A 140 29.63 9.97 -16.65
N ASN A 141 28.80 10.66 -15.86
CA ASN A 141 29.10 12.02 -15.42
C ASN A 141 30.31 12.08 -14.48
N ALA A 142 30.53 11.06 -13.64
CA ALA A 142 31.74 10.97 -12.82
C ALA A 142 33.00 10.78 -13.67
N ILE A 143 32.96 9.94 -14.71
CA ILE A 143 34.07 9.75 -15.65
C ILE A 143 34.35 11.04 -16.41
N ILE A 144 33.32 11.70 -16.94
CA ILE A 144 33.47 12.99 -17.65
C ILE A 144 34.11 14.02 -16.72
N ALA A 145 33.64 14.14 -15.49
CA ALA A 145 34.22 15.06 -14.51
C ALA A 145 35.70 14.73 -14.20
N ALA A 146 36.05 13.44 -14.06
CA ALA A 146 37.41 13.00 -13.83
C ALA A 146 38.35 13.29 -15.02
N VAL A 147 37.88 13.07 -16.25
CA VAL A 147 38.63 13.38 -17.48
C VAL A 147 38.86 14.89 -17.61
N ILE A 148 37.81 15.70 -17.38
CA ILE A 148 37.94 17.17 -17.38
C ILE A 148 38.95 17.62 -16.32
N MET A 149 38.87 17.07 -15.10
CA MET A 149 39.85 17.37 -14.05
C MET A 149 41.28 16.99 -14.44
N ALA A 150 41.47 15.82 -15.04
CA ALA A 150 42.80 15.39 -15.50
C ALA A 150 43.36 16.33 -16.58
N ILE A 151 42.53 16.74 -17.56
CA ILE A 151 42.91 17.71 -18.60
C ILE A 151 43.34 19.03 -17.95
N LEU A 152 42.55 19.55 -17.02
CA LEU A 152 42.85 20.83 -16.35
C LEU A 152 44.15 20.77 -15.54
N VAL A 153 44.46 19.63 -14.91
CA VAL A 153 45.72 19.41 -14.19
C VAL A 153 46.92 19.28 -15.13
N ILE A 154 46.74 18.73 -16.34
CA ILE A 154 47.82 18.51 -17.31
C ILE A 154 48.17 19.80 -18.08
N ILE A 155 47.17 20.65 -18.40
CA ILE A 155 47.35 21.90 -19.18
C ILE A 155 48.55 22.76 -18.70
N PRO A 156 48.74 23.02 -17.39
CA PRO A 156 49.87 23.81 -16.89
C PRO A 156 51.26 23.25 -17.19
N PHE A 157 51.37 21.94 -17.47
CA PHE A 157 52.63 21.27 -17.79
C PHE A 157 52.93 21.22 -19.29
N VAL A 158 51.91 21.37 -20.14
CA VAL A 158 52.03 21.26 -21.60
C VAL A 158 52.20 22.64 -22.24
N VAL A 159 51.56 23.66 -21.69
CA VAL A 159 51.65 25.04 -22.21
C VAL A 159 52.91 25.70 -21.64
N GLN A 160 53.80 26.21 -22.50
CA GLN A 160 54.96 26.99 -22.10
C GLN A 160 54.57 28.48 -21.92
N PRO A 161 54.49 29.00 -20.69
CA PRO A 161 54.08 30.38 -20.46
C PRO A 161 55.25 31.35 -20.70
N GLU A 162 54.98 32.45 -21.39
CA GLU A 162 55.98 33.51 -21.67
C GLU A 162 56.41 34.30 -20.43
N THR A 163 55.60 34.28 -19.36
CA THR A 163 55.87 35.01 -18.11
C THR A 163 55.65 34.14 -16.87
N THR A 164 56.37 34.45 -15.80
CA THR A 164 56.24 33.77 -14.49
C THR A 164 54.86 33.98 -13.86
N LEU A 165 54.17 35.07 -14.18
CA LEU A 165 52.79 35.34 -13.75
C LEU A 165 51.81 34.39 -14.44
N ASN A 166 51.94 34.22 -15.76
CA ASN A 166 51.08 33.30 -16.53
C ASN A 166 51.23 31.85 -16.06
N ALA A 167 52.46 31.43 -15.75
CA ALA A 167 52.72 30.11 -15.17
C ALA A 167 51.92 29.88 -13.87
N LYS A 168 51.98 30.83 -12.94
CA LYS A 168 51.24 30.77 -11.66
C LYS A 168 49.72 30.73 -11.87
N LEU A 169 49.20 31.46 -12.86
CA LEU A 169 47.78 31.46 -13.19
C LEU A 169 47.31 30.11 -13.75
N PHE A 170 48.09 29.45 -14.59
CA PHE A 170 47.75 28.11 -15.11
C PHE A 170 47.60 27.08 -13.98
N PHE A 171 48.48 27.09 -12.97
CA PHE A 171 48.39 26.17 -11.82
C PHE A 171 47.17 26.41 -10.91
N LEU A 172 46.47 27.54 -11.04
CA LEU A 172 45.23 27.82 -10.32
C LEU A 172 43.97 27.35 -11.07
N ILE A 173 44.08 27.04 -12.37
CA ILE A 173 42.94 26.60 -13.19
C ILE A 173 42.28 25.31 -12.66
N PRO A 174 43.02 24.27 -12.21
CA PRO A 174 42.41 23.08 -11.59
C PRO A 174 41.62 23.37 -10.32
N LEU A 175 41.89 24.51 -9.66
CA LEU A 175 41.16 24.93 -8.46
C LEU A 175 39.76 25.44 -8.78
N ILE A 176 39.53 25.96 -9.99
CA ILE A 176 38.25 26.55 -10.42
C ILE A 176 37.11 25.50 -10.40
N PRO A 177 37.25 24.31 -11.02
CA PRO A 177 36.24 23.25 -10.89
C PRO A 177 36.01 22.81 -9.45
N LEU A 178 37.05 22.70 -8.63
CA LEU A 178 36.92 22.32 -7.22
C LEU A 178 36.11 23.36 -6.44
N ILE A 179 36.35 24.65 -6.71
CA ILE A 179 35.57 25.75 -6.13
C ILE A 179 34.12 25.69 -6.62
N ILE A 180 33.87 25.46 -7.91
CA ILE A 180 32.52 25.32 -8.48
C ILE A 180 31.81 24.12 -7.84
N VAL A 181 32.47 22.95 -7.75
CA VAL A 181 31.93 21.76 -7.08
C VAL A 181 31.64 22.05 -5.62
N PHE A 182 32.54 22.74 -4.90
CA PHE A 182 32.29 23.14 -3.52
C PHE A 182 31.05 24.04 -3.39
N PHE A 183 30.89 25.05 -4.25
CA PHE A 183 29.70 25.89 -4.24
C PHE A 183 28.44 25.14 -4.68
N CYS A 184 28.53 24.21 -5.62
CA CYS A 184 27.42 23.33 -6.02
C CYS A 184 27.01 22.39 -4.88
N VAL A 185 27.95 21.72 -4.21
CA VAL A 185 27.69 20.88 -3.04
C VAL A 185 27.14 21.71 -1.89
N LYS A 186 27.70 22.90 -1.63
CA LYS A 186 27.21 23.83 -0.60
C LYS A 186 25.80 24.32 -0.92
N LYS A 187 25.51 24.64 -2.19
CA LYS A 187 24.17 25.01 -2.64
C LYS A 187 23.21 23.84 -2.48
N PHE A 188 23.60 22.64 -2.93
CA PHE A 188 22.79 21.43 -2.81
C PHE A 188 22.51 21.08 -1.35
N TYR A 189 23.52 21.16 -0.47
CA TYR A 189 23.36 20.98 0.98
C TYR A 189 22.46 22.03 1.61
N ASN A 190 22.61 23.30 1.24
CA ASN A 190 21.75 24.37 1.75
C ASN A 190 20.31 24.25 1.23
N ASP A 191 20.13 23.89 -0.04
CA ASP A 191 18.81 23.62 -0.63
C ASP A 191 18.20 22.39 0.07
N PHE A 192 18.94 21.30 0.26
CA PHE A 192 18.50 20.11 0.99
C PHE A 192 18.11 20.43 2.46
N ARG A 193 18.85 21.32 3.12
CA ARG A 193 18.56 21.79 4.49
C ARG A 193 17.35 22.74 4.55
N LYS A 194 17.13 23.56 3.52
CA LYS A 194 16.04 24.55 3.46
C LYS A 194 14.74 24.01 2.86
N GLN A 195 14.82 22.99 2.02
CA GLN A 195 13.70 22.38 1.27
C GLN A 195 13.26 21.04 1.88
N ASN A 196 13.36 20.90 3.21
CA ASN A 196 12.89 19.71 3.95
C ASN A 196 13.34 18.35 3.37
N SER A 197 14.51 18.28 2.74
CA SER A 197 15.13 17.03 2.25
C SER A 197 14.42 16.29 1.09
N GLY A 198 13.45 16.91 0.40
CA GLY A 198 12.78 16.34 -0.79
C GLY A 198 12.99 17.15 -2.07
N PHE A 199 12.95 16.51 -3.23
CA PHE A 199 13.11 17.17 -4.52
C PHE A 199 11.84 17.87 -5.01
N ASN A 200 10.67 17.35 -4.66
CA ASN A 200 9.37 17.82 -5.09
C ASN A 200 8.51 18.18 -3.85
N PRO A 201 7.99 19.41 -3.73
CA PRO A 201 7.09 19.78 -2.64
C PRO A 201 5.83 18.91 -2.53
N GLY A 202 5.35 18.34 -3.63
CA GLY A 202 4.16 17.47 -3.68
C GLY A 202 2.84 18.22 -3.53
N ASN A 203 2.82 19.53 -3.74
CA ASN A 203 1.63 20.36 -3.75
C ASN A 203 0.77 20.09 -4.98
N ALA A 204 1.39 19.85 -6.14
CA ALA A 204 0.66 19.48 -7.36
C ALA A 204 -0.17 18.22 -7.14
N PHE A 205 0.45 17.17 -6.58
CA PHE A 205 -0.24 15.93 -6.24
C PHE A 205 -1.37 16.16 -5.22
N LEU A 206 -1.11 16.89 -4.13
CA LEU A 206 -2.12 17.21 -3.12
C LEU A 206 -3.33 17.92 -3.73
N ASN A 207 -3.10 18.95 -4.55
CA ASN A 207 -4.16 19.73 -5.20
C ASN A 207 -4.95 18.89 -6.21
N THR A 208 -4.26 18.04 -6.99
CA THR A 208 -4.94 17.12 -7.92
C THR A 208 -5.82 16.12 -7.15
N MET A 209 -5.32 15.52 -6.07
CA MET A 209 -6.09 14.59 -5.26
C MET A 209 -7.29 15.29 -4.60
N GLN A 210 -7.08 16.49 -4.05
CA GLN A 210 -8.15 17.30 -3.46
C GLN A 210 -9.23 17.64 -4.49
N SER A 211 -8.85 18.10 -5.70
CA SER A 211 -9.81 18.41 -6.76
C SER A 211 -10.64 17.18 -7.18
N VAL A 212 -10.06 15.98 -7.15
CA VAL A 212 -10.79 14.74 -7.45
C VAL A 212 -11.79 14.42 -6.33
N LEU A 213 -11.38 14.54 -5.07
CA LEU A 213 -12.26 14.28 -3.91
C LEU A 213 -13.40 15.31 -3.82
N ASP A 214 -13.10 16.59 -4.07
CA ASP A 214 -14.08 17.66 -4.17
C ASP A 214 -15.11 17.37 -5.27
N GLY A 215 -14.66 16.81 -6.41
CA GLY A 215 -15.53 16.36 -7.50
C GLY A 215 -16.50 15.25 -7.10
N PHE A 216 -16.21 14.49 -6.04
CA PHE A 216 -17.11 13.51 -5.44
C PHE A 216 -17.96 14.06 -4.28
N GLY A 217 -17.85 15.36 -3.98
CA GLY A 217 -18.49 16.00 -2.84
C GLY A 217 -17.85 15.66 -1.49
N ILE A 218 -16.59 15.21 -1.49
CA ILE A 218 -15.84 14.84 -0.27
C ILE A 218 -14.77 15.91 -0.02
N ASN A 219 -15.16 16.97 0.68
CA ASN A 219 -14.25 18.07 1.01
C ASN A 219 -13.49 17.83 2.31
N THR A 220 -14.03 17.00 3.20
CA THR A 220 -13.52 16.84 4.57
C THR A 220 -13.43 15.38 5.01
N VAL A 221 -12.52 15.07 5.94
CA VAL A 221 -12.39 13.74 6.54
C VAL A 221 -13.68 13.33 7.26
N ALA A 222 -14.34 14.27 7.94
CA ALA A 222 -15.63 14.01 8.57
C ALA A 222 -16.71 13.54 7.58
N GLN A 223 -16.85 14.19 6.42
CA GLN A 223 -17.78 13.78 5.37
C GLN A 223 -17.44 12.39 4.80
N LEU A 224 -16.16 12.09 4.60
CA LEU A 224 -15.74 10.77 4.13
C LEU A 224 -16.07 9.68 5.17
N ASN A 225 -15.81 9.96 6.45
CA ASN A 225 -16.14 9.05 7.54
C ASN A 225 -17.65 8.80 7.62
N GLU A 226 -18.47 9.84 7.52
CA GLU A 226 -19.93 9.71 7.51
C GLU A 226 -20.42 8.89 6.30
N LYS A 227 -19.84 9.09 5.13
CA LYS A 227 -20.18 8.36 3.91
C LYS A 227 -19.80 6.89 3.97
N PHE A 228 -18.57 6.58 4.38
CA PHE A 228 -18.00 5.25 4.20
C PHE A 228 -18.08 4.39 5.46
N ILE A 229 -17.92 4.95 6.66
CA ILE A 229 -17.82 4.19 7.91
C ILE A 229 -19.22 3.92 8.45
N GLN A 230 -19.68 2.69 8.22
CA GLN A 230 -20.95 2.15 8.67
C GLN A 230 -20.68 0.95 9.58
N LYS A 231 -21.62 0.66 10.49
CA LYS A 231 -21.46 -0.40 11.49
C LYS A 231 -22.68 -1.29 11.53
N GLU A 232 -22.44 -2.58 11.75
CA GLU A 232 -23.44 -3.59 12.06
C GLU A 232 -24.63 -3.56 11.09
N HIS A 233 -25.86 -3.40 11.60
CA HIS A 233 -27.07 -3.34 10.78
C HIS A 233 -27.10 -2.16 9.79
N GLY A 234 -26.37 -1.07 10.07
CA GLY A 234 -26.22 0.05 9.15
C GLY A 234 -25.44 -0.30 7.88
N LEU A 235 -24.83 -1.49 7.82
CA LEU A 235 -24.16 -2.00 6.63
C LEU A 235 -25.12 -2.51 5.56
N HIS A 236 -26.40 -2.75 5.87
CA HIS A 236 -27.37 -3.31 4.92
C HIS A 236 -26.90 -4.61 4.25
N LEU A 237 -26.20 -5.46 5.01
CA LEU A 237 -25.71 -6.77 4.57
C LEU A 237 -26.54 -7.89 5.16
N ASN A 238 -26.50 -9.05 4.51
CA ASN A 238 -27.11 -10.29 4.95
C ASN A 238 -26.08 -11.42 4.84
N TYR A 239 -26.17 -12.38 5.74
CA TYR A 239 -25.45 -13.64 5.63
C TYR A 239 -26.13 -14.54 4.59
N ARG A 240 -25.31 -15.20 3.77
CA ARG A 240 -25.71 -16.10 2.69
C ARG A 240 -26.75 -17.14 3.11
N TYR A 241 -26.63 -17.67 4.32
CA TYR A 241 -27.48 -18.74 4.84
C TYR A 241 -28.48 -18.28 5.92
N GLY A 242 -28.63 -16.97 6.11
CA GLY A 242 -29.57 -16.39 7.08
C GLY A 242 -28.90 -15.62 8.21
N ASN A 243 -29.59 -14.57 8.66
CA ASN A 243 -29.12 -13.65 9.71
C ASN A 243 -29.56 -14.06 11.13
N GLY A 244 -30.27 -15.18 11.28
CA GLY A 244 -30.78 -15.63 12.57
C GLY A 244 -29.85 -16.65 13.22
N GLN A 245 -30.45 -17.70 13.76
CA GLN A 245 -29.72 -18.81 14.37
C GLN A 245 -28.96 -19.67 13.34
N GLU A 246 -29.20 -19.48 12.04
CA GLU A 246 -28.56 -20.23 10.96
C GLU A 246 -27.05 -20.02 10.95
N TYR A 247 -26.60 -18.75 10.92
CA TYR A 247 -25.18 -18.39 10.99
C TYR A 247 -24.51 -19.01 12.23
N TYR A 248 -25.16 -18.86 13.38
CA TYR A 248 -24.66 -19.36 14.64
C TYR A 248 -24.52 -20.88 14.65
N THR A 249 -25.52 -21.59 14.15
CA THR A 249 -25.53 -23.06 14.04
C THR A 249 -24.43 -23.55 13.09
N ILE A 250 -24.22 -22.85 11.96
CA ILE A 250 -23.14 -23.17 11.02
C ILE A 250 -21.78 -22.98 11.70
N ALA A 251 -21.57 -21.87 12.39
CA ALA A 251 -20.32 -21.59 13.09
C ALA A 251 -19.98 -22.68 14.12
N LEU A 252 -20.95 -23.08 14.95
CA LEU A 252 -20.78 -24.15 15.93
C LEU A 252 -20.48 -25.50 15.25
N LYS A 253 -21.21 -25.84 14.19
CA LYS A 253 -20.97 -27.06 13.42
C LYS A 253 -19.57 -27.08 12.80
N SER A 254 -19.07 -25.95 12.32
CA SER A 254 -17.71 -25.85 11.79
C SER A 254 -16.65 -26.03 12.88
N ILE A 255 -16.88 -25.55 14.11
CA ILE A 255 -16.00 -25.84 15.25
C ILE A 255 -15.90 -27.34 15.52
N GLU A 256 -17.04 -28.03 15.53
CA GLU A 256 -17.11 -29.48 15.74
C GLU A 256 -16.45 -30.26 14.61
N GLN A 257 -16.64 -29.83 13.36
CA GLN A 257 -16.00 -30.44 12.19
C GLN A 257 -14.47 -30.34 12.25
N ILE A 258 -13.92 -29.18 12.62
CA ILE A 258 -12.49 -29.02 12.84
C ILE A 258 -12.03 -29.96 13.95
N LYS A 259 -12.79 -30.05 15.05
CA LYS A 259 -12.44 -30.99 16.11
C LYS A 259 -12.39 -32.43 15.62
N ALA A 260 -13.41 -32.89 14.90
CA ALA A 260 -13.51 -34.25 14.42
C ALA A 260 -12.35 -34.61 13.49
N LYS A 261 -11.89 -33.67 12.66
CA LYS A 261 -10.77 -33.87 11.74
C LYS A 261 -9.39 -33.83 12.39
N ASN A 262 -9.24 -33.18 13.56
CA ASN A 262 -7.94 -32.94 14.21
C ASN A 262 -7.91 -33.46 15.65
N LEU A 263 -8.63 -34.55 15.95
CA LEU A 263 -8.82 -35.07 17.32
C LEU A 263 -7.50 -35.33 18.06
N GLU A 264 -6.49 -35.85 17.37
CA GLU A 264 -5.18 -36.20 17.94
C GLU A 264 -4.38 -34.95 18.38
N HIS A 265 -4.63 -33.83 17.72
CA HIS A 265 -3.89 -32.58 17.87
C HIS A 265 -4.64 -31.53 18.69
N ILE A 266 -5.77 -31.87 19.31
CA ILE A 266 -6.54 -30.92 20.12
C ILE A 266 -6.25 -31.06 21.62
N ASP A 267 -6.01 -29.93 22.27
CA ASP A 267 -6.10 -29.81 23.72
C ASP A 267 -7.58 -29.83 24.14
N GLN A 268 -8.02 -30.95 24.70
CA GLN A 268 -9.42 -31.18 25.07
C GLN A 268 -9.92 -30.17 26.12
N THR A 269 -9.06 -29.72 27.04
CA THR A 269 -9.46 -28.78 28.09
C THR A 269 -9.69 -27.40 27.50
N ARG A 270 -8.74 -26.92 26.71
CA ARG A 270 -8.84 -25.62 26.02
C ARG A 270 -9.97 -25.61 25.01
N TYR A 271 -10.14 -26.69 24.25
CA TYR A 271 -11.26 -26.84 23.33
C TYR A 271 -12.59 -26.75 24.07
N ARG A 272 -12.76 -27.47 25.19
CA ARG A 272 -14.01 -27.43 25.95
C ARG A 272 -14.34 -26.02 26.43
N ILE A 273 -13.36 -25.33 27.03
CA ILE A 273 -13.53 -23.94 27.50
C ILE A 273 -13.91 -23.02 26.32
N PHE A 274 -13.22 -23.17 25.19
CA PHE A 274 -13.49 -22.39 23.99
C PHE A 274 -14.89 -22.66 23.42
N TYR A 275 -15.28 -23.93 23.29
CA TYR A 275 -16.57 -24.33 22.75
C TYR A 275 -17.71 -23.87 23.68
N GLU A 276 -17.60 -24.09 25.00
CA GLU A 276 -18.56 -23.57 25.98
C GLU A 276 -18.68 -22.05 25.92
N SER A 277 -17.57 -21.32 25.73
CA SER A 277 -17.60 -19.87 25.53
C SER A 277 -18.27 -19.47 24.22
N ALA A 278 -18.11 -20.25 23.14
CA ALA A 278 -18.79 -20.00 21.87
C ALA A 278 -20.30 -20.28 21.97
N VAL A 279 -20.68 -21.36 22.65
CA VAL A 279 -22.09 -21.77 22.87
C VAL A 279 -22.87 -20.76 23.73
N ASN A 280 -22.20 -20.11 24.67
CA ASN A 280 -22.82 -19.15 25.59
C ASN A 280 -22.58 -17.69 25.18
N ASN A 281 -22.16 -17.43 23.95
CA ASN A 281 -21.89 -16.07 23.48
C ASN A 281 -23.17 -15.38 23.00
N ASP A 282 -23.91 -14.79 23.94
CA ASP A 282 -25.17 -14.11 23.64
C ASP A 282 -24.98 -12.91 22.68
N TYR A 283 -23.83 -12.23 22.70
CA TYR A 283 -23.57 -11.10 21.80
C TYR A 283 -23.61 -11.49 20.32
N TYR A 284 -22.97 -12.61 19.94
CA TYR A 284 -23.01 -13.10 18.55
C TYR A 284 -24.33 -13.77 18.21
N LYS A 285 -25.00 -14.36 19.20
CA LYS A 285 -26.29 -15.02 19.03
C LYS A 285 -27.41 -14.00 18.74
N ASP A 286 -27.36 -12.85 19.40
CA ASP A 286 -28.37 -11.79 19.28
C ASP A 286 -28.05 -10.79 18.17
N ASN A 287 -26.76 -10.57 17.89
CA ASN A 287 -26.29 -9.70 16.81
C ASN A 287 -25.20 -10.41 15.97
N PRO A 288 -25.54 -11.05 14.85
CA PRO A 288 -24.55 -11.72 14.01
C PRO A 288 -23.61 -10.70 13.32
N PHE A 289 -23.98 -9.42 13.27
CA PHE A 289 -23.16 -8.35 12.71
C PHE A 289 -22.26 -7.68 13.76
N TYR A 290 -22.21 -8.20 14.98
CA TYR A 290 -21.39 -7.64 16.05
C TYR A 290 -19.94 -7.40 15.59
N GLN A 291 -19.42 -6.19 15.88
CA GLN A 291 -18.11 -5.68 15.47
C GLN A 291 -17.87 -5.55 13.95
N LEU A 292 -18.85 -5.87 13.11
CA LEU A 292 -18.74 -5.68 11.68
C LEU A 292 -18.83 -4.18 11.37
N ARG A 293 -17.85 -3.66 10.63
CA ARG A 293 -17.81 -2.25 10.22
C ARG A 293 -17.06 -2.10 8.91
N SER A 294 -17.45 -1.09 8.14
CA SER A 294 -16.67 -0.65 6.98
C SER A 294 -15.60 0.35 7.40
N GLU A 295 -14.43 0.23 6.78
CA GLU A 295 -13.25 0.99 7.15
C GLU A 295 -12.36 1.27 5.94
N TYR A 296 -11.74 2.45 5.91
CA TYR A 296 -10.66 2.74 4.99
C TYR A 296 -9.42 3.09 5.80
N ILE A 297 -8.26 2.54 5.44
CA ILE A 297 -7.00 2.79 6.15
C ILE A 297 -5.89 3.13 5.17
N VAL A 298 -5.29 4.30 5.37
CA VAL A 298 -4.10 4.75 4.65
C VAL A 298 -2.91 4.69 5.58
N ILE A 299 -1.82 4.08 5.12
CA ILE A 299 -0.61 3.92 5.93
C ILE A 299 0.43 4.97 5.58
N THR A 300 0.97 5.62 6.61
CA THR A 300 2.14 6.51 6.49
C THR A 300 3.09 6.23 7.65
N THR A 301 4.29 6.82 7.60
CA THR A 301 5.28 6.70 8.68
C THR A 301 5.57 8.08 9.24
N ASP A 302 5.41 8.28 10.55
CA ASP A 302 5.94 9.47 11.22
C ASP A 302 7.36 9.19 11.70
N ILE A 303 8.33 9.91 11.15
CA ILE A 303 9.75 9.77 11.55
C ILE A 303 10.09 10.54 12.83
N ASN A 304 9.24 11.49 13.26
CA ASN A 304 9.41 12.14 14.57
C ASN A 304 9.07 11.16 15.69
N ALA A 305 7.85 10.60 15.67
CA ALA A 305 7.42 9.62 16.65
C ALA A 305 7.96 8.20 16.40
N LYS A 306 8.53 7.94 15.22
CA LYS A 306 9.10 6.64 14.79
C LYS A 306 8.07 5.51 14.79
N ILE A 307 6.89 5.78 14.25
CA ILE A 307 5.75 4.84 14.24
C ILE A 307 5.14 4.68 12.85
N LYS A 308 4.55 3.50 12.64
CA LYS A 308 3.52 3.29 11.60
C LYS A 308 2.27 4.08 12.02
N VAL A 309 1.72 4.87 11.11
CA VAL A 309 0.51 5.67 11.35
C VAL A 309 -0.59 5.16 10.44
N GLU A 310 -1.73 4.82 11.04
CA GLU A 310 -2.92 4.31 10.36
C GLU A 310 -3.97 5.43 10.31
N LEU A 311 -4.18 6.05 9.14
CA LEU A 311 -5.13 7.14 8.96
C LEU A 311 -6.46 6.59 8.40
N PRO A 312 -7.63 6.96 8.97
CA PRO A 312 -7.87 7.99 9.99
C PRO A 312 -7.74 7.53 11.45
N THR A 313 -7.56 6.23 11.74
CA THR A 313 -7.57 5.65 13.10
C THR A 313 -6.70 6.41 14.11
N MET A 314 -5.51 6.82 13.69
CA MET A 314 -4.51 7.53 14.48
C MET A 314 -4.40 9.01 14.10
N ALA A 315 -5.34 9.54 13.31
CA ALA A 315 -5.31 10.94 12.87
C ALA A 315 -5.43 11.91 14.06
N ASN A 316 -6.09 11.50 15.15
CA ASN A 316 -6.24 12.29 16.36
C ASN A 316 -4.91 12.60 17.10
N LEU A 317 -3.81 11.92 16.74
CA LEU A 317 -2.47 12.32 17.17
C LEU A 317 -2.02 13.66 16.55
N TYR A 318 -2.53 14.02 15.37
CA TYR A 318 -1.97 15.14 14.58
C TYR A 318 -3.00 16.21 14.21
N TRP A 319 -4.27 15.83 14.09
CA TRP A 319 -5.41 16.70 13.85
C TRP A 319 -6.37 16.59 15.03
N SER A 320 -6.76 17.73 15.62
CA SER A 320 -7.84 17.77 16.60
C SER A 320 -9.18 17.36 15.98
N GLU A 321 -10.15 16.98 16.82
CA GLU A 321 -11.51 16.66 16.35
C GLU A 321 -12.15 17.79 15.54
N GLU A 322 -11.85 19.05 15.87
CA GLU A 322 -12.34 20.20 15.13
C GLU A 322 -11.63 20.34 13.77
N GLU A 323 -10.32 20.15 13.70
CA GLU A 323 -9.58 20.19 12.43
C GLU A 323 -10.06 19.10 11.46
N LEU A 324 -10.37 17.90 11.94
CA LEU A 324 -10.87 16.79 11.11
C LEU A 324 -12.21 17.09 10.42
N LYS A 325 -12.97 18.08 10.90
CA LYS A 325 -14.21 18.54 10.25
C LYS A 325 -13.96 19.45 9.05
N HIS A 326 -12.75 19.98 8.88
CA HIS A 326 -12.43 20.96 7.85
C HIS A 326 -11.28 20.52 6.92
N VAL A 327 -10.54 19.48 7.30
CA VAL A 327 -9.37 18.99 6.56
C VAL A 327 -9.77 18.04 5.45
N SER A 328 -9.18 18.21 4.27
CA SER A 328 -9.37 17.31 3.14
C SER A 328 -8.69 15.95 3.39
N PRO A 329 -9.35 14.82 3.06
CA PRO A 329 -8.73 13.50 3.13
C PRO A 329 -7.55 13.35 2.13
N ALA A 330 -7.40 14.26 1.17
CA ALA A 330 -6.22 14.33 0.31
C ALA A 330 -4.91 14.48 1.10
N GLU A 331 -4.93 15.12 2.28
CA GLU A 331 -3.76 15.22 3.16
C GLU A 331 -3.26 13.85 3.61
N PHE A 332 -4.16 12.89 3.88
CA PHE A 332 -3.78 11.54 4.30
C PHE A 332 -3.07 10.78 3.17
N VAL A 333 -3.57 10.92 1.95
CA VAL A 333 -2.93 10.33 0.77
C VAL A 333 -1.59 11.00 0.49
N ARG A 334 -1.52 12.34 0.60
CA ARG A 334 -0.27 13.10 0.46
C ARG A 334 0.78 12.69 1.49
N ALA A 335 0.38 12.42 2.73
CA ALA A 335 1.26 11.86 3.75
C ALA A 335 1.80 10.49 3.34
N SER A 336 0.92 9.58 2.91
CA SER A 336 1.29 8.23 2.44
C SER A 336 2.14 8.21 1.17
N MET A 337 2.02 9.22 0.31
CA MET A 337 2.78 9.39 -0.95
C MET A 337 4.06 10.22 -0.78
N SER A 338 4.53 10.47 0.44
CA SER A 338 5.75 11.24 0.73
C SER A 338 7.02 10.40 0.54
N VAL A 339 7.24 9.87 -0.67
CA VAL A 339 8.38 8.98 -0.99
C VAL A 339 9.71 9.67 -0.65
N PRO A 340 10.53 9.12 0.28
CA PRO A 340 11.78 9.74 0.71
C PRO A 340 12.69 10.13 -0.46
N PHE A 341 13.36 11.27 -0.32
CA PHE A 341 14.21 11.92 -1.33
C PHE A 341 13.46 12.42 -2.58
N PHE A 342 12.38 11.76 -3.01
CA PHE A 342 11.60 12.19 -4.16
C PHE A 342 10.63 13.33 -3.81
N PHE A 343 9.83 13.16 -2.75
CA PHE A 343 8.92 14.18 -2.23
C PHE A 343 9.43 14.75 -0.91
N GLU A 344 9.11 16.02 -0.63
CA GLU A 344 9.25 16.58 0.71
C GLU A 344 8.35 15.80 1.68
N PRO A 345 8.83 15.48 2.89
CA PRO A 345 7.99 14.92 3.95
C PRO A 345 6.78 15.82 4.18
N PHE A 346 5.60 15.21 4.30
CA PHE A 346 4.40 15.95 4.64
C PHE A 346 4.46 16.37 6.12
N GLN A 347 4.30 17.66 6.39
CA GLN A 347 4.41 18.22 7.73
C GLN A 347 3.05 18.70 8.23
N LYS A 348 2.59 18.15 9.35
CA LYS A 348 1.37 18.61 10.03
C LYS A 348 1.73 19.21 11.37
N ARG A 349 1.50 20.52 11.55
CA ARG A 349 1.61 21.16 12.87
C ARG A 349 0.58 20.58 13.84
N ILE A 350 0.98 20.29 15.06
CA ILE A 350 0.12 19.70 16.08
C ILE A 350 -0.27 20.80 17.06
N ASN A 351 -1.57 20.98 17.30
CA ASN A 351 -2.05 21.82 18.38
C ASN A 351 -1.89 21.09 19.72
N LYS A 352 -0.70 21.19 20.31
CA LYS A 352 -0.37 20.50 21.57
C LYS A 352 -1.23 20.93 22.76
N ASP A 353 -1.92 22.07 22.66
CA ASP A 353 -2.75 22.60 23.74
C ASP A 353 -4.18 22.05 23.72
N ASP A 354 -4.59 21.48 22.58
CA ASP A 354 -5.90 20.86 22.38
C ASP A 354 -6.11 19.61 23.26
N ALA A 355 -7.30 19.49 23.85
CA ALA A 355 -7.63 18.41 24.76
C ALA A 355 -7.74 17.05 24.06
N SER A 356 -8.30 17.01 22.84
CA SER A 356 -8.44 15.77 22.07
C SER A 356 -7.07 15.22 21.65
N VAL A 357 -6.16 16.10 21.27
CA VAL A 357 -4.77 15.75 20.93
C VAL A 357 -4.01 15.24 22.16
N LYS A 358 -4.08 15.94 23.30
CA LYS A 358 -3.44 15.50 24.56
C LYS A 358 -3.92 14.11 24.97
N TYR A 359 -5.23 13.86 24.88
CA TYR A 359 -5.81 12.56 25.18
C TYR A 359 -5.30 11.49 24.21
N ALA A 360 -5.27 11.77 22.91
CA ALA A 360 -4.78 10.84 21.90
C ALA A 360 -3.32 10.44 22.12
N TRP A 361 -2.42 11.41 22.36
CA TRP A 361 -1.01 11.13 22.65
C TRP A 361 -0.83 10.34 23.95
N LYS A 362 -1.66 10.60 24.96
CA LYS A 362 -1.64 9.79 26.19
C LYS A 362 -2.14 8.37 25.94
N PHE A 363 -3.18 8.18 25.15
CA PHE A 363 -3.80 6.89 24.87
C PHE A 363 -2.90 6.00 24.00
N TRP A 364 -2.46 6.51 22.85
CA TRP A 364 -1.70 5.74 21.87
C TRP A 364 -0.22 5.60 22.23
N MET A 365 0.38 6.67 22.75
CA MET A 365 1.85 6.78 22.91
C MET A 365 2.29 6.79 24.37
N ASN A 366 1.35 6.84 25.33
CA ASN A 366 1.62 7.04 26.76
C ASN A 366 2.50 8.28 27.05
N THR A 367 2.41 9.29 26.18
CA THR A 367 3.25 10.51 26.23
C THR A 367 2.65 11.56 27.17
N LYS A 368 3.51 12.36 27.82
CA LYS A 368 3.07 13.51 28.61
C LYS A 368 2.80 14.72 27.70
N PRO A 369 1.88 15.64 28.06
CA PRO A 369 1.55 16.80 27.22
C PRO A 369 2.76 17.66 26.81
N GLU A 370 3.75 17.81 27.68
CA GLU A 370 4.99 18.56 27.43
C GLU A 370 5.91 17.92 26.38
N ASP A 371 5.81 16.60 26.19
CA ASP A 371 6.65 15.80 25.28
C ASP A 371 5.99 15.61 23.90
N ILE A 372 4.80 16.18 23.68
CA ILE A 372 4.12 16.13 22.37
C ILE A 372 4.95 16.93 21.36
N TYR A 373 5.29 16.30 20.24
CA TYR A 373 6.03 16.95 19.16
C TYR A 373 5.23 18.13 18.58
N PRO A 374 5.88 19.23 18.19
CA PRO A 374 5.20 20.40 17.62
C PRO A 374 4.62 20.15 16.22
N ALA A 375 5.10 19.12 15.52
CA ALA A 375 4.62 18.70 14.21
C ALA A 375 4.85 17.21 13.99
N GLY A 376 3.94 16.55 13.28
CA GLY A 376 4.17 15.24 12.66
C GLY A 376 4.96 15.39 11.37
N LEU A 377 5.92 14.50 11.13
CA LEU A 377 6.79 14.51 9.97
C LEU A 377 6.61 13.20 9.20
N PHE A 378 5.75 13.23 8.20
CA PHE A 378 5.28 12.04 7.51
C PHE A 378 6.10 11.75 6.25
N ILE A 379 6.49 10.49 6.10
CA ILE A 379 7.06 9.92 4.88
C ILE A 379 6.18 8.76 4.39
N ASP A 380 6.49 8.27 3.19
CA ASP A 380 5.78 7.13 2.59
C ASP A 380 5.74 5.92 3.54
N GLY A 381 4.54 5.34 3.68
CA GLY A 381 4.28 4.24 4.60
C GLY A 381 5.08 2.98 4.29
N GLY A 382 5.53 2.83 3.04
CA GLY A 382 6.37 1.73 2.59
C GLY A 382 7.73 1.69 3.27
N SER A 383 8.12 2.75 4.00
CA SER A 383 9.31 2.78 4.84
C SER A 383 9.24 1.81 6.03
N ILE A 384 8.03 1.53 6.56
CA ILE A 384 7.80 0.57 7.65
C ILE A 384 6.92 -0.60 7.19
N SER A 385 5.80 -0.32 6.53
CA SER A 385 4.81 -1.33 6.11
C SER A 385 4.29 -0.98 4.70
N ASN A 386 4.86 -1.66 3.71
CA ASN A 386 4.49 -1.48 2.30
C ASN A 386 3.20 -2.24 1.96
N PHE A 387 2.93 -3.33 2.68
CA PHE A 387 1.76 -4.18 2.49
C PHE A 387 1.07 -4.45 3.84
N PRO A 388 0.13 -3.58 4.26
CA PRO A 388 -0.41 -3.54 5.62
C PRO A 388 -1.52 -4.57 5.84
N ILE A 389 -1.24 -5.83 5.55
CA ILE A 389 -2.22 -6.92 5.68
C ILE A 389 -2.48 -7.31 7.13
N ASP A 390 -1.55 -6.96 8.03
CA ASP A 390 -1.62 -7.19 9.46
C ASP A 390 -2.82 -6.46 10.12
N ILE A 391 -3.22 -5.31 9.60
CA ILE A 391 -4.23 -4.45 10.22
C ILE A 391 -5.64 -5.08 10.22
N PHE A 392 -5.90 -6.03 9.31
CA PHE A 392 -7.17 -6.75 9.23
C PHE A 392 -7.09 -8.17 9.82
N HIS A 393 -5.97 -8.52 10.45
CA HIS A 393 -5.87 -9.76 11.20
C HIS A 393 -6.66 -9.67 12.52
N ALA A 394 -7.84 -10.30 12.55
CA ALA A 394 -8.65 -10.44 13.77
C ALA A 394 -8.57 -11.89 14.32
N SER A 395 -7.97 -12.07 15.49
CA SER A 395 -7.88 -13.38 16.17
C SER A 395 -9.10 -13.70 17.04
N ASP A 396 -9.89 -12.67 17.38
CA ASP A 396 -11.08 -12.79 18.24
C ASP A 396 -12.30 -13.31 17.48
N VAL A 397 -12.42 -13.00 16.19
CA VAL A 397 -13.49 -13.51 15.33
C VAL A 397 -13.12 -14.91 14.88
N PHE A 398 -13.72 -15.90 15.53
CA PHE A 398 -13.38 -17.30 15.26
C PHE A 398 -13.91 -17.78 13.90
N TYR A 399 -15.19 -17.57 13.61
CA TYR A 399 -15.80 -17.97 12.34
C TYR A 399 -15.62 -16.85 11.30
N PRO A 400 -14.85 -17.09 10.22
CA PRO A 400 -14.60 -16.06 9.21
C PRO A 400 -15.89 -15.76 8.43
N ARG A 401 -16.26 -14.49 8.41
CA ARG A 401 -17.49 -13.99 7.76
C ARG A 401 -17.27 -13.53 6.33
N MET A 402 -16.04 -13.12 6.04
CA MET A 402 -15.56 -12.65 4.75
C MET A 402 -14.06 -12.92 4.67
N PRO A 403 -13.48 -13.03 3.47
CA PRO A 403 -12.05 -13.18 3.29
C PRO A 403 -11.33 -11.83 3.29
N LEU A 404 -10.03 -11.91 3.52
CA LEU A 404 -9.08 -10.85 3.25
C LEU A 404 -8.40 -11.12 1.91
N PHE A 405 -8.56 -10.21 0.95
CA PHE A 405 -7.87 -10.23 -0.33
C PHE A 405 -6.73 -9.22 -0.33
N GLY A 406 -5.56 -9.66 -0.75
CA GLY A 406 -4.34 -8.88 -0.78
C GLY A 406 -3.74 -8.86 -2.17
N VAL A 407 -3.32 -7.70 -2.64
CA VAL A 407 -2.59 -7.57 -3.90
C VAL A 407 -1.20 -7.00 -3.68
N GLN A 408 -0.19 -7.77 -4.09
CA GLN A 408 1.21 -7.39 -4.08
C GLN A 408 1.71 -7.08 -5.49
N LEU A 409 2.72 -6.24 -5.59
CA LEU A 409 3.30 -5.80 -6.86
C LEU A 409 4.77 -6.26 -6.93
N THR A 410 5.15 -6.85 -8.05
CA THR A 410 6.53 -7.29 -8.31
C THR A 410 6.96 -6.88 -9.71
N SER A 411 8.25 -6.94 -9.99
CA SER A 411 8.84 -6.76 -11.32
C SER A 411 9.65 -7.99 -11.76
N ASP A 412 9.97 -8.07 -13.04
CA ASP A 412 10.86 -9.12 -13.56
C ASP A 412 12.23 -9.11 -12.85
N SER A 413 12.74 -7.93 -12.51
CA SER A 413 13.98 -7.79 -11.75
C SER A 413 13.87 -8.34 -10.33
N ASP A 414 12.72 -8.19 -9.69
CA ASP A 414 12.49 -8.71 -8.34
C ASP A 414 12.43 -10.24 -8.38
N LEU A 415 11.72 -10.81 -9.36
CA LEU A 415 11.60 -12.26 -9.56
C LEU A 415 12.97 -12.92 -9.86
N LEU A 416 13.79 -12.29 -10.71
CA LEU A 416 15.14 -12.76 -10.99
C LEU A 416 16.07 -12.70 -9.77
N SER A 417 15.74 -11.86 -8.77
CA SER A 417 16.50 -11.65 -7.54
C SER A 417 16.01 -12.47 -6.34
N GLU A 418 15.08 -13.41 -6.52
CA GLU A 418 14.51 -14.22 -5.43
C GLU A 418 15.56 -14.97 -4.60
N LYS A 419 16.69 -15.33 -5.21
CA LYS A 419 17.92 -15.63 -4.46
C LYS A 419 18.51 -14.30 -4.02
N GLY A 420 18.08 -13.82 -2.85
CA GLY A 420 18.54 -12.56 -2.28
C GLY A 420 20.06 -12.36 -2.40
N LYS A 421 20.51 -11.10 -2.39
CA LYS A 421 21.90 -10.75 -2.69
C LYS A 421 22.90 -11.50 -1.83
N THR A 422 24.00 -11.93 -2.45
CA THR A 422 25.14 -12.55 -1.77
C THR A 422 25.86 -11.54 -0.85
N SER A 423 26.63 -12.04 0.11
CA SER A 423 27.45 -11.19 0.98
C SER A 423 28.44 -10.33 0.18
N GLU A 424 28.96 -10.84 -0.93
CA GLU A 424 29.85 -10.11 -1.82
C GLU A 424 29.14 -8.92 -2.48
N GLU A 425 27.91 -9.10 -2.96
CA GLU A 425 27.09 -8.03 -3.55
C GLU A 425 26.67 -6.98 -2.51
N ILE A 426 26.32 -7.43 -1.30
CA ILE A 426 25.92 -6.54 -0.20
C ILE A 426 27.11 -5.69 0.26
N LEU A 427 28.30 -6.30 0.42
CA LEU A 427 29.49 -5.63 0.93
C LEU A 427 30.32 -4.93 -0.16
N LYS A 428 29.90 -4.97 -1.43
CA LYS A 428 30.61 -4.40 -2.58
C LYS A 428 31.03 -2.94 -2.39
N THR A 429 30.18 -2.13 -1.76
CA THR A 429 30.49 -0.72 -1.43
C THR A 429 29.79 -0.32 -0.12
N PRO A 430 30.31 0.70 0.61
CA PRO A 430 29.60 1.25 1.77
C PRO A 430 28.18 1.72 1.46
N PHE A 431 27.93 2.21 0.23
CA PHE A 431 26.60 2.59 -0.23
C PHE A 431 25.70 1.38 -0.49
N SER A 432 26.23 0.29 -1.07
CA SER A 432 25.50 -0.98 -1.20
C SER A 432 25.12 -1.52 0.17
N TYR A 433 26.06 -1.54 1.12
CA TYR A 433 25.82 -2.01 2.47
C TYR A 433 24.74 -1.18 3.18
N ALA A 434 24.86 0.15 3.18
CA ALA A 434 23.86 1.05 3.76
C ALA A 434 22.49 0.90 3.08
N GLY A 435 22.45 0.80 1.76
CA GLY A 435 21.21 0.58 0.99
C GLY A 435 20.52 -0.73 1.35
N ASN A 436 21.27 -1.82 1.55
CA ASN A 436 20.70 -3.11 1.95
C ASN A 436 20.22 -3.11 3.41
N ILE A 437 20.86 -2.37 4.33
CA ILE A 437 20.33 -2.16 5.69
C ILE A 437 18.97 -1.46 5.61
N ILE A 438 18.88 -0.36 4.88
CA ILE A 438 17.63 0.39 4.71
C ILE A 438 16.56 -0.48 4.06
N SER A 439 16.92 -1.24 3.01
CA SER A 439 16.02 -2.18 2.35
C SER A 439 15.56 -3.32 3.24
N THR A 440 16.36 -3.72 4.24
CA THR A 440 15.98 -4.76 5.20
C THR A 440 14.98 -4.23 6.23
N LEU A 441 15.15 -2.98 6.66
CA LEU A 441 14.19 -2.30 7.55
C LEU A 441 12.85 -2.07 6.83
N LYS A 442 12.91 -1.75 5.53
CA LYS A 442 11.75 -1.61 4.65
C LYS A 442 11.02 -2.95 4.51
N GLY A 443 9.76 -3.03 4.95
CA GLY A 443 8.94 -4.24 4.81
C GLY A 443 9.29 -5.38 5.79
N PHE A 444 10.16 -5.12 6.79
CA PHE A 444 10.45 -6.10 7.85
C PHE A 444 9.17 -6.50 8.61
N ASN A 445 8.31 -5.53 8.92
CA ASN A 445 7.07 -5.79 9.65
C ASN A 445 6.16 -6.75 8.85
N ASP A 446 5.97 -6.46 7.56
CA ASP A 446 5.12 -7.25 6.67
C ASP A 446 5.70 -8.67 6.49
N LYS A 447 7.02 -8.79 6.30
CA LYS A 447 7.70 -10.08 6.20
C LYS A 447 7.58 -10.88 7.50
N SER A 448 7.83 -10.25 8.65
CA SER A 448 7.71 -10.88 9.96
C SER A 448 6.29 -11.41 10.20
N PHE A 449 5.28 -10.60 9.86
CA PHE A 449 3.88 -11.00 9.96
C PHE A 449 3.57 -12.19 9.04
N LEU A 450 3.94 -12.11 7.77
CA LEU A 450 3.65 -13.17 6.79
C LEU A 450 4.46 -14.46 7.01
N THR A 451 5.63 -14.39 7.65
CA THR A 451 6.37 -15.57 8.09
C THR A 451 5.66 -16.26 9.26
N LYS A 452 5.08 -15.49 10.18
CA LYS A 452 4.30 -16.04 11.29
C LYS A 452 2.93 -16.58 10.84
N HIS A 453 2.31 -15.96 9.84
CA HIS A 453 0.97 -16.28 9.36
C HIS A 453 1.01 -16.70 7.87
N SER A 454 1.61 -17.86 7.59
CA SER A 454 1.77 -18.39 6.22
C SER A 454 0.45 -18.54 5.46
N PHE A 455 -0.66 -18.77 6.19
CA PHE A 455 -2.04 -18.75 5.70
C PHE A 455 -2.31 -17.64 4.66
N TYR A 456 -1.90 -16.40 4.93
CA TYR A 456 -2.22 -15.28 4.03
C TYR A 456 -1.54 -15.41 2.67
N ARG A 457 -0.29 -15.91 2.64
CA ARG A 457 0.43 -16.15 1.37
C ARG A 457 -0.24 -17.22 0.52
N LEU A 458 -0.86 -18.20 1.15
CA LEU A 458 -1.46 -19.35 0.46
C LEU A 458 -2.90 -19.08 0.00
N TYR A 459 -3.65 -18.28 0.74
CA TYR A 459 -5.11 -18.17 0.54
C TYR A 459 -5.64 -16.75 0.36
N SER A 460 -4.82 -15.71 0.59
CA SER A 460 -5.29 -14.31 0.62
C SER A 460 -4.59 -13.42 -0.41
N ILE A 461 -3.35 -13.73 -0.79
CA ILE A 461 -2.49 -12.80 -1.53
C ILE A 461 -2.32 -13.25 -2.98
N GLN A 462 -2.53 -12.32 -3.91
CA GLN A 462 -2.12 -12.45 -5.31
C GLN A 462 -1.01 -11.44 -5.61
N THR A 463 0.02 -11.90 -6.34
CA THR A 463 1.08 -11.02 -6.85
C THR A 463 0.81 -10.66 -8.30
N VAL A 464 1.02 -9.39 -8.66
CA VAL A 464 0.95 -8.88 -10.03
C VAL A 464 2.37 -8.58 -10.52
N ASN A 465 2.80 -9.25 -11.58
CA ASN A 465 4.06 -8.95 -12.24
C ASN A 465 3.91 -7.75 -13.19
N CYS A 466 4.52 -6.62 -12.82
CA CYS A 466 4.56 -5.36 -13.54
C CYS A 466 5.61 -5.31 -14.67
N GLY A 467 6.26 -6.45 -14.97
CA GLY A 467 7.21 -6.61 -16.07
C GLY A 467 8.51 -5.86 -15.83
N THR A 468 9.01 -5.20 -16.86
CA THR A 468 10.24 -4.39 -16.84
C THR A 468 10.03 -2.93 -16.42
N SER A 469 8.78 -2.56 -16.13
CA SER A 469 8.44 -1.20 -15.68
C SER A 469 9.16 -0.88 -14.36
N SER A 470 9.51 0.38 -14.13
CA SER A 470 10.02 0.84 -12.84
C SER A 470 8.92 1.56 -12.06
N TRP A 471 8.77 1.23 -10.78
CA TRP A 471 7.80 1.88 -9.88
C TRP A 471 8.06 3.39 -9.65
N LEU A 472 9.23 3.89 -10.05
CA LEU A 472 9.60 5.31 -10.06
C LEU A 472 9.53 5.96 -11.46
N ASN A 473 8.96 5.30 -12.47
CA ASN A 473 8.83 5.87 -13.82
C ASN A 473 7.68 6.89 -13.92
N PHE A 474 7.88 8.12 -13.43
CA PHE A 474 6.89 9.20 -13.53
C PHE A 474 6.64 9.68 -14.98
N PHE A 475 7.42 9.22 -15.96
CA PHE A 475 7.27 9.55 -17.38
C PHE A 475 6.53 8.45 -18.16
N MET A 476 5.87 7.54 -17.44
CA MET A 476 5.07 6.45 -17.98
C MET A 476 4.00 6.95 -18.96
N LYS A 477 3.97 6.33 -20.14
CA LYS A 477 2.96 6.62 -21.17
C LYS A 477 1.63 5.94 -20.88
N ARG A 478 0.59 6.33 -21.62
CA ARG A 478 -0.75 5.75 -21.46
C ARG A 478 -0.75 4.25 -21.76
N GLU A 479 -0.02 3.81 -22.77
CA GLU A 479 0.06 2.40 -23.18
C GLU A 479 0.67 1.53 -22.07
N GLU A 480 1.66 2.04 -21.33
CA GLU A 480 2.23 1.36 -20.16
C GLU A 480 1.22 1.25 -19.01
N LYS A 481 0.37 2.27 -18.80
CA LYS A 481 -0.71 2.19 -17.81
C LYS A 481 -1.76 1.16 -18.20
N GLU A 482 -2.10 1.08 -19.49
CA GLU A 482 -3.02 0.09 -20.05
C GLU A 482 -2.47 -1.33 -19.90
N ASP A 483 -1.17 -1.55 -20.15
CA ASP A 483 -0.50 -2.84 -19.91
C ASP A 483 -0.55 -3.23 -18.43
N LEU A 484 -0.19 -2.33 -17.51
CA LEU A 484 -0.27 -2.58 -16.07
C LEU A 484 -1.69 -2.91 -15.61
N PHE A 485 -2.69 -2.17 -16.10
CA PHE A 485 -4.09 -2.45 -15.83
C PHE A 485 -4.49 -3.86 -16.29
N ASN A 486 -4.08 -4.26 -17.49
CA ASN A 486 -4.36 -5.61 -17.99
C ASN A 486 -3.65 -6.70 -17.17
N ARG A 487 -2.40 -6.48 -16.74
CA ARG A 487 -1.69 -7.43 -15.85
C ARG A 487 -2.40 -7.60 -14.52
N GLY A 488 -2.84 -6.51 -13.91
CA GLY A 488 -3.64 -6.54 -12.68
C GLY A 488 -4.96 -7.29 -12.86
N PHE A 489 -5.65 -7.03 -13.97
CA PHE A 489 -6.88 -7.70 -14.32
C PHE A 489 -6.70 -9.22 -14.47
N GLN A 490 -5.70 -9.65 -15.23
CA GLN A 490 -5.41 -11.06 -15.44
C GLN A 490 -5.05 -11.78 -14.13
N ALA A 491 -4.33 -11.10 -13.22
CA ALA A 491 -4.00 -11.63 -11.91
C ALA A 491 -5.24 -11.78 -11.01
N ALA A 492 -6.21 -10.87 -11.08
CA ALA A 492 -7.49 -11.01 -10.38
C ALA A 492 -8.27 -12.23 -10.90
N LEU A 493 -8.29 -12.47 -12.21
CA LEU A 493 -8.92 -13.66 -12.77
C LEU A 493 -8.27 -14.94 -12.26
N ASP A 494 -6.92 -15.00 -12.23
CA ASP A 494 -6.19 -16.16 -11.70
C ASP A 494 -6.53 -16.42 -10.24
N PHE A 495 -6.51 -15.36 -9.43
CA PHE A 495 -6.83 -15.44 -8.01
C PHE A 495 -8.25 -15.95 -7.78
N LEU A 496 -9.25 -15.32 -8.40
CA LEU A 496 -10.65 -15.71 -8.23
C LEU A 496 -10.94 -17.12 -8.74
N ASN A 497 -10.26 -17.54 -9.82
CA ASN A 497 -10.39 -18.88 -10.38
C ASN A 497 -9.84 -19.97 -9.46
N GLN A 498 -8.82 -19.65 -8.66
CA GLN A 498 -8.21 -20.58 -7.71
C GLN A 498 -8.82 -20.50 -6.31
N PHE A 499 -9.42 -19.37 -5.96
CA PHE A 499 -9.95 -19.13 -4.62
C PHE A 499 -11.08 -20.11 -4.26
N ASP A 500 -10.98 -20.67 -3.06
CA ASP A 500 -11.94 -21.59 -2.46
C ASP A 500 -12.33 -21.08 -1.07
N TRP A 501 -13.58 -20.59 -0.96
CA TRP A 501 -14.09 -19.99 0.26
C TRP A 501 -14.23 -20.97 1.44
N GLU A 502 -14.67 -22.19 1.18
CA GLU A 502 -14.82 -23.20 2.24
C GLU A 502 -13.46 -23.63 2.78
N LYS A 503 -12.48 -23.80 1.87
CA LYS A 503 -11.09 -24.07 2.27
C LYS A 503 -10.49 -22.89 3.04
N TYR A 504 -10.71 -21.66 2.57
CA TYR A 504 -10.27 -20.45 3.27
C TYR A 504 -10.81 -20.39 4.69
N LYS A 505 -12.13 -20.61 4.88
CA LYS A 505 -12.78 -20.60 6.19
C LYS A 505 -12.15 -21.62 7.13
N TYR A 506 -12.02 -22.87 6.67
CA TYR A 506 -11.43 -23.95 7.45
C TYR A 506 -10.02 -23.61 7.93
N GLU A 507 -9.15 -23.18 7.02
CA GLU A 507 -7.74 -22.87 7.30
C GLU A 507 -7.60 -21.64 8.21
N ARG A 508 -8.46 -20.63 8.04
CA ARG A 508 -8.48 -19.45 8.92
C ARG A 508 -8.91 -19.79 10.33
N MET A 509 -9.90 -20.69 10.49
CA MET A 509 -10.33 -21.20 11.79
C MET A 509 -9.24 -22.04 12.47
N MET A 510 -8.51 -22.85 11.71
CA MET A 510 -7.32 -23.58 12.21
C MET A 510 -6.26 -22.62 12.75
N LEU A 511 -5.97 -21.54 12.03
CA LEU A 511 -5.05 -20.48 12.50
C LEU A 511 -5.51 -19.86 13.82
N SER A 512 -6.81 -19.53 13.96
CA SER A 512 -7.36 -19.01 15.22
C SER A 512 -7.25 -20.03 16.38
N MET A 513 -7.48 -21.32 16.11
CA MET A 513 -7.31 -22.38 17.12
C MET A 513 -5.84 -22.53 17.57
N LYS A 514 -4.87 -22.40 16.66
CA LYS A 514 -3.43 -22.41 17.03
C LYS A 514 -3.07 -21.20 17.89
N GLU A 515 -3.53 -20.00 17.53
CA GLU A 515 -3.27 -18.78 18.32
C GLU A 515 -3.84 -18.86 19.74
N LYS A 516 -5.02 -19.49 19.89
CA LYS A 516 -5.64 -19.77 21.20
C LYS A 516 -5.02 -20.99 21.91
N LYS A 517 -4.03 -21.64 21.29
CA LYS A 517 -3.34 -22.87 21.75
C LYS A 517 -4.29 -24.05 21.96
N ILE A 518 -5.41 -24.09 21.22
CA ILE A 518 -6.37 -25.20 21.22
C ILE A 518 -5.83 -26.33 20.35
N LEU A 519 -5.27 -25.98 19.19
CA LEU A 519 -4.46 -26.88 18.39
C LEU A 519 -3.07 -26.98 19.03
N LYS A 520 -2.62 -28.19 19.33
CA LYS A 520 -1.22 -28.48 19.67
C LYS A 520 -0.36 -28.18 18.45
N GLU A 521 0.90 -27.83 18.66
CA GLU A 521 1.83 -27.55 17.55
C GLU A 521 1.82 -28.73 16.57
N GLU A 522 1.37 -28.44 15.36
CA GLU A 522 1.29 -29.37 14.25
C GLU A 522 2.09 -28.73 13.11
N ASP A 523 2.97 -29.49 12.49
CA ASP A 523 3.72 -29.07 11.28
C ASP A 523 2.78 -29.15 10.07
N THR A 524 1.74 -28.33 10.04
CA THR A 524 0.89 -28.15 8.85
C THR A 524 1.35 -26.92 8.08
N PRO A 525 1.46 -26.97 6.73
CA PRO A 525 2.03 -25.87 5.94
C PRO A 525 1.36 -24.50 6.13
N THR A 526 0.09 -24.51 6.55
CA THR A 526 -0.82 -23.36 6.59
C THR A 526 -0.89 -22.69 7.95
N VAL A 527 -0.54 -23.41 9.02
CA VAL A 527 -0.68 -22.94 10.39
C VAL A 527 0.67 -22.48 10.96
N GLY A 528 1.74 -22.56 10.17
CA GLY A 528 3.07 -21.99 10.47
C GLY A 528 4.10 -23.05 10.76
#